data_AF-A0ABD5YZ11-F1
#
_entry.id   AF-A0ABD5YZ11-F1
#
_cell.length_a   1.000
_cell.length_b   1.000
_cell.length_c   1.000
_cell.angle_alpha   90.00
_cell.angle_beta   90.00
_cell.angle_gamma   90.00
#
_symmetry.space_group_name_H-M   'P 1'
#
loop_
_entity.id
_entity.type
_entity.pdbx_description
1 polymer ?
#
loop_
_entity_poly.entity_id
_entity_poly.type
_entity_poly.pdbx_seq_one_letter_code
_entity_poly.pdbx_strand_id
1 'polypeptide(L)'
;MGLNSVVVEVFVTSVRDGYVQVSAFVAVTVLLFSYVQYRTDGRFVAALSARRELQPLAGAVMGLTPGCGGAIVVMPLYVRGTVSFGTVVATLAATAGDSAFVILALAPEAALYAYGLAFLAAVGFGYLVDWHGLGVSRVDAAVSRLSRTSTDGGVLQTAPTTGSDVHHYDGAGCATPEDQKRPASVGPWRRRLSETALALWWVAAVVALVAGVLYLLRGAPDVPVVLAPTYAGAFTVAGILGTTLSVYLYVVGRHDLGHGAVGAGKDTFETVRETLTHAAMETSFVTVWVVVAYLLYEYGLLFTGIDLQTVAAAAGVLAPIGGAVVGLVPGCGPQIVLAAAYAEGSIPFSALTANAISQDGDALFPLLAIDKTAAVVASVYTTVPALVVGVGLHLLYGPMFGFGVLG
;
A
#
# COMPACT_ATOMS: atom_id res chain seq x y z
N MET A 1 15.35 26.73 -14.20
CA MET A 1 15.50 26.15 -12.85
C MET A 1 16.65 25.15 -12.89
N GLY A 2 17.54 25.14 -11.90
CA GLY A 2 18.71 24.24 -11.91
C GLY A 2 18.32 22.82 -11.49
N LEU A 3 19.05 21.80 -11.94
CA LEU A 3 18.80 20.40 -11.57
C LEU A 3 18.71 20.23 -10.03
N ASN A 4 19.53 20.96 -9.27
CA ASN A 4 19.52 20.94 -7.82
C ASN A 4 18.20 21.45 -7.20
N SER A 5 17.52 22.42 -7.82
CA SER A 5 16.23 22.90 -7.29
C SER A 5 15.12 21.88 -7.52
N VAL A 6 15.13 21.20 -8.67
CA VAL A 6 14.15 20.15 -9.00
C VAL A 6 14.30 18.94 -8.08
N VAL A 7 15.53 18.47 -7.85
CA VAL A 7 15.80 17.33 -6.96
C VAL A 7 15.31 17.62 -5.53
N VAL A 8 15.56 18.82 -5.01
CA VAL A 8 15.11 19.21 -3.67
C VAL A 8 13.59 19.33 -3.60
N GLU A 9 12.94 19.85 -4.64
CA GLU A 9 11.49 19.96 -4.71
C GLU A 9 10.80 18.58 -4.73
N VAL A 10 11.32 17.65 -5.52
CA VAL A 10 10.86 16.25 -5.55
C VAL A 10 11.04 15.60 -4.19
N PHE A 11 12.18 15.80 -3.53
CA PHE A 11 12.43 15.27 -2.19
C PHE A 11 11.39 15.75 -1.17
N VAL A 12 11.19 17.06 -1.09
CA VAL A 12 10.28 17.66 -0.09
C VAL A 12 8.84 17.25 -0.35
N THR A 13 8.42 17.23 -1.62
CA THR A 13 7.08 16.83 -2.03
C THR A 13 6.81 15.36 -1.69
N SER A 14 7.74 14.46 -2.05
CA SER A 14 7.64 13.02 -1.75
C SER A 14 7.54 12.73 -0.24
N VAL A 15 8.39 13.40 0.56
CA VAL A 15 8.40 13.26 2.03
C VAL A 15 7.10 13.76 2.66
N ARG A 16 6.57 14.88 2.16
CA ARG A 16 5.33 15.47 2.65
C ARG A 16 4.13 14.60 2.30
N ASP A 17 4.03 14.21 1.03
CA ASP A 17 2.87 13.54 0.46
C ASP A 17 2.79 12.10 0.99
N GLY A 18 3.90 11.36 1.03
CA GLY A 18 3.95 10.02 1.62
C GLY A 18 3.52 9.96 3.10
N TYR A 19 3.70 11.04 3.86
CA TYR A 19 3.16 11.09 5.22
C TYR A 19 1.67 11.40 5.26
N VAL A 20 1.24 12.46 4.59
CA VAL A 20 -0.13 12.96 4.71
C VAL A 20 -1.13 12.04 3.99
N GLN A 21 -0.77 11.55 2.82
CA GLN A 21 -1.64 10.73 1.98
C GLN A 21 -1.63 9.25 2.37
N VAL A 22 -0.49 8.72 2.84
CA VAL A 22 -0.36 7.29 3.17
C VAL A 22 -0.24 7.06 4.66
N SER A 23 0.81 7.60 5.28
CA SER A 23 1.20 7.24 6.65
C SER A 23 0.16 7.65 7.70
N ALA A 24 -0.50 8.79 7.54
CA ALA A 24 -1.55 9.26 8.44
C ALA A 24 -2.78 8.33 8.45
N PHE A 25 -3.15 7.78 7.29
CA PHE A 25 -4.24 6.80 7.19
C PHE A 25 -3.83 5.44 7.77
N VAL A 26 -2.59 4.99 7.52
CA VAL A 26 -2.03 3.79 8.17
C VAL A 26 -2.06 3.96 9.71
N ALA A 27 -1.67 5.13 10.23
CA ALA A 27 -1.68 5.42 11.67
C ALA A 27 -3.05 5.15 12.31
N VAL A 28 -4.10 5.69 11.68
CA VAL A 28 -5.47 5.59 12.19
C VAL A 28 -6.02 4.18 12.08
N THR A 29 -5.70 3.48 11.00
CA THR A 29 -6.21 2.12 10.76
C THR A 29 -5.56 1.11 11.68
N VAL A 30 -4.24 1.18 11.84
CA VAL A 30 -3.49 0.38 12.81
C VAL A 30 -3.96 0.67 14.23
N LEU A 31 -4.21 1.95 14.57
CA LEU A 31 -4.76 2.31 15.87
C LEU A 31 -6.17 1.77 16.08
N LEU A 32 -7.07 1.95 15.10
CA LEU A 32 -8.45 1.50 15.17
C LEU A 32 -8.49 -0.01 15.36
N PHE A 33 -7.72 -0.75 14.59
CA PHE A 33 -7.65 -2.19 14.70
C PHE A 33 -7.08 -2.62 16.06
N SER A 34 -5.97 -2.02 16.51
CA SER A 34 -5.37 -2.31 17.82
C SER A 34 -6.33 -1.98 18.96
N TYR A 35 -7.10 -0.89 18.85
CA TYR A 35 -8.13 -0.51 19.81
C TYR A 35 -9.34 -1.46 19.80
N VAL A 36 -9.80 -1.88 18.62
CA VAL A 36 -10.89 -2.86 18.48
C VAL A 36 -10.46 -4.20 19.07
N GLN A 37 -9.23 -4.66 18.81
CA GLN A 37 -8.69 -5.87 19.41
C GLN A 37 -8.59 -5.77 20.93
N TYR A 38 -8.05 -4.65 21.42
CA TYR A 38 -8.01 -4.34 22.85
C TYR A 38 -9.39 -4.41 23.51
N ARG A 39 -10.41 -3.84 22.86
CA ARG A 39 -11.78 -3.80 23.42
C ARG A 39 -12.52 -5.14 23.31
N THR A 40 -12.18 -5.97 22.32
CA THR A 40 -12.92 -7.19 22.00
C THR A 40 -12.24 -8.47 22.49
N ASP A 41 -11.12 -8.38 23.21
CA ASP A 41 -10.32 -9.53 23.66
C ASP A 41 -10.05 -10.52 22.51
N GLY A 42 -9.79 -10.00 21.30
CA GLY A 42 -9.56 -10.79 20.09
C GLY A 42 -10.82 -11.41 19.45
N ARG A 43 -12.02 -11.24 20.03
CA ARG A 43 -13.28 -11.77 19.46
C ARG A 43 -13.64 -11.16 18.10
N PHE A 44 -13.17 -9.95 17.79
CA PHE A 44 -13.36 -9.34 16.47
C PHE A 44 -12.70 -10.15 15.36
N VAL A 45 -11.46 -10.62 15.58
CA VAL A 45 -10.74 -11.48 14.62
C VAL A 45 -11.47 -12.83 14.47
N ALA A 46 -11.97 -13.38 15.58
CA ALA A 46 -12.78 -14.60 15.57
C ALA A 46 -14.13 -14.44 14.83
N ALA A 47 -14.75 -13.27 14.90
CA ALA A 47 -16.00 -12.97 14.19
C ALA A 47 -15.76 -12.67 12.70
N LEU A 48 -14.69 -11.97 12.33
CA LEU A 48 -14.36 -11.69 10.93
C LEU A 48 -13.90 -12.95 10.19
N SER A 49 -13.23 -13.87 10.88
CA SER A 49 -12.89 -15.20 10.36
C SER A 49 -14.09 -16.13 10.22
N ALA A 50 -15.25 -15.82 10.81
CA ALA A 50 -16.47 -16.61 10.67
C ALA A 50 -17.22 -16.38 9.34
N ARG A 51 -16.86 -15.33 8.56
CA ARG A 51 -17.44 -15.04 7.23
C ARG A 51 -16.37 -14.81 6.16
N ARG A 52 -15.46 -15.78 6.01
CA ARG A 52 -14.36 -15.75 5.01
C ARG A 52 -14.85 -15.49 3.58
N GLU A 53 -16.04 -15.99 3.24
CA GLU A 53 -16.64 -15.84 1.93
C GLU A 53 -17.03 -14.40 1.56
N LEU A 54 -17.09 -13.45 2.50
CA LEU A 54 -17.41 -12.05 2.17
C LEU A 54 -16.17 -11.14 2.10
N GLN A 55 -14.99 -11.67 2.44
CA GLN A 55 -13.78 -10.86 2.57
C GLN A 55 -13.33 -10.26 1.23
N PRO A 56 -13.24 -11.00 0.10
CA PRO A 56 -12.84 -10.42 -1.18
C PRO A 56 -13.79 -9.34 -1.70
N LEU A 57 -15.10 -9.54 -1.53
CA LEU A 57 -16.10 -8.53 -1.89
C LEU A 57 -15.96 -7.26 -1.05
N ALA A 58 -15.82 -7.39 0.27
CA ALA A 58 -15.63 -6.25 1.16
C ALA A 58 -14.32 -5.50 0.86
N GLY A 59 -13.26 -6.24 0.54
CA GLY A 59 -11.97 -5.67 0.12
C GLY A 59 -12.09 -4.86 -1.18
N ALA A 60 -12.73 -5.42 -2.21
CA ALA A 60 -12.95 -4.72 -3.47
C ALA A 60 -13.80 -3.45 -3.30
N VAL A 61 -14.81 -3.47 -2.42
CA VAL A 61 -15.61 -2.27 -2.10
C VAL A 61 -14.74 -1.20 -1.44
N MET A 62 -13.85 -1.59 -0.53
CA MET A 62 -12.89 -0.66 0.08
C MET A 62 -11.89 -0.12 -0.94
N GLY A 63 -11.44 -0.92 -1.91
CA GLY A 63 -10.56 -0.48 -2.99
C GLY A 63 -11.22 0.52 -3.94
N LEU A 64 -12.50 0.31 -4.26
CA LEU A 64 -13.26 1.17 -5.19
C LEU A 64 -13.49 2.60 -4.67
N THR A 65 -13.32 2.81 -3.36
CA THR A 65 -13.46 4.13 -2.75
C THR A 65 -12.47 5.11 -3.39
N PRO A 66 -12.90 6.29 -3.88
CA PRO A 66 -11.98 7.31 -4.38
C PRO A 66 -10.90 7.67 -3.35
N GLY A 67 -9.67 7.78 -3.82
CA GLY A 67 -8.47 7.84 -2.99
C GLY A 67 -7.90 6.46 -2.62
N CYS A 68 -6.69 6.43 -2.07
CA CYS A 68 -6.03 5.17 -1.68
C CYS A 68 -6.44 4.68 -0.26
N GLY A 69 -7.21 5.48 0.48
CA GLY A 69 -7.47 5.26 1.92
C GLY A 69 -8.10 3.92 2.25
N GLY A 70 -9.13 3.49 1.51
CA GLY A 70 -9.82 2.21 1.74
C GLY A 70 -8.91 1.00 1.49
N ALA A 71 -8.13 1.03 0.41
CA ALA A 71 -7.16 -0.01 0.10
C ALA A 71 -6.01 -0.06 1.12
N ILE A 72 -5.51 1.09 1.57
CA ILE A 72 -4.47 1.20 2.61
C ILE A 72 -4.94 0.52 3.92
N VAL A 73 -6.22 0.60 4.27
CA VAL A 73 -6.78 -0.05 5.49
C VAL A 73 -6.64 -1.57 5.44
N VAL A 74 -6.74 -2.18 4.25
CA VAL A 74 -6.76 -3.64 4.10
C VAL A 74 -5.37 -4.27 4.29
N MET A 75 -4.29 -3.55 3.95
CA MET A 75 -2.94 -4.11 3.97
C MET A 75 -2.47 -4.53 5.37
N PRO A 76 -2.63 -3.71 6.43
CA PRO A 76 -2.31 -4.14 7.79
C PRO A 76 -3.19 -5.32 8.27
N LEU A 77 -4.45 -5.40 7.81
CA LEU A 77 -5.35 -6.51 8.18
C LEU A 77 -4.89 -7.84 7.59
N TYR A 78 -4.27 -7.82 6.40
CA TYR A 78 -3.70 -9.01 5.78
C TYR A 78 -2.49 -9.51 6.56
N VAL A 79 -1.57 -8.60 6.89
CA VAL A 79 -0.37 -8.89 7.69
C VAL A 79 -0.76 -9.51 9.03
N ARG A 80 -1.82 -8.99 9.66
CA ARG A 80 -2.37 -9.49 10.93
C ARG A 80 -3.20 -10.78 10.76
N GLY A 81 -3.20 -11.39 9.58
CA GLY A 81 -3.90 -12.65 9.28
C GLY A 81 -5.42 -12.57 9.36
N THR A 82 -5.99 -11.35 9.35
CA THR A 82 -7.43 -11.14 9.54
C THR A 82 -8.19 -11.26 8.21
N VAL A 83 -7.56 -10.87 7.09
CA VAL A 83 -8.11 -11.03 5.74
C VAL A 83 -7.23 -11.95 4.89
N SER A 84 -7.84 -12.63 3.92
CA SER A 84 -7.15 -13.54 3.01
C SER A 84 -6.26 -12.82 1.99
N PHE A 85 -5.36 -13.57 1.34
CA PHE A 85 -4.59 -13.05 0.20
C PHE A 85 -5.50 -12.68 -0.99
N GLY A 86 -6.55 -13.45 -1.27
CA GLY A 86 -7.53 -13.09 -2.30
C GLY A 86 -8.25 -11.79 -2.00
N THR A 87 -8.42 -11.44 -0.72
CA THR A 87 -8.94 -10.12 -0.31
C THR A 87 -7.99 -8.99 -0.64
N VAL A 88 -6.67 -9.19 -0.45
CA VAL A 88 -5.65 -8.21 -0.87
C VAL A 88 -5.69 -8.01 -2.37
N VAL A 89 -5.68 -9.10 -3.15
CA VAL A 89 -5.74 -9.05 -4.62
C VAL A 89 -7.02 -8.35 -5.10
N ALA A 90 -8.18 -8.67 -4.51
CA ALA A 90 -9.45 -8.03 -4.85
C ALA A 90 -9.46 -6.53 -4.48
N THR A 91 -8.82 -6.15 -3.38
CA THR A 91 -8.73 -4.75 -2.95
C THR A 91 -7.83 -3.97 -3.89
N LEU A 92 -6.62 -4.48 -4.15
CA LEU A 92 -5.63 -3.82 -5.01
C LEU A 92 -6.15 -3.69 -6.45
N ALA A 93 -6.68 -4.76 -7.04
CA ALA A 93 -7.22 -4.71 -8.41
C ALA A 93 -8.48 -3.84 -8.57
N ALA A 94 -9.20 -3.57 -7.48
CA ALA A 94 -10.34 -2.64 -7.48
C ALA A 94 -9.94 -1.21 -7.10
N THR A 95 -8.67 -0.95 -6.80
CA THR A 95 -8.22 0.32 -6.24
C THR A 95 -8.45 1.45 -7.22
N ALA A 96 -9.35 2.37 -6.87
CA ALA A 96 -9.63 3.54 -7.69
C ALA A 96 -8.55 4.63 -7.51
N GLY A 97 -7.99 4.76 -6.31
CA GLY A 97 -6.89 5.68 -6.01
C GLY A 97 -7.26 7.16 -6.18
N ASP A 98 -6.28 8.06 -6.09
CA ASP A 98 -6.47 9.50 -6.32
C ASP A 98 -6.77 9.82 -7.79
N SER A 99 -6.39 8.93 -8.71
CA SER A 99 -6.69 9.01 -10.14
C SER A 99 -8.20 8.94 -10.43
N ALA A 100 -9.01 8.35 -9.54
CA ALA A 100 -10.45 8.32 -9.66
C ALA A 100 -11.07 9.73 -9.76
N PHE A 101 -10.55 10.70 -9.00
CA PHE A 101 -11.04 12.09 -9.06
C PHE A 101 -10.82 12.71 -10.44
N VAL A 102 -9.65 12.44 -11.05
CA VAL A 102 -9.30 12.94 -12.38
C VAL A 102 -10.12 12.25 -13.46
N ILE A 103 -10.22 10.92 -13.44
CA ILE A 103 -10.97 10.16 -14.46
C ILE A 103 -12.46 10.50 -14.39
N LEU A 104 -13.04 10.63 -13.19
CA LEU A 104 -14.44 11.06 -13.01
C LEU A 104 -14.69 12.49 -13.53
N ALA A 105 -13.69 13.37 -13.46
CA ALA A 105 -13.80 14.74 -13.96
C ALA A 105 -13.64 14.81 -15.49
N LEU A 106 -12.68 14.08 -16.07
CA LEU A 106 -12.37 14.14 -17.50
C LEU A 106 -13.28 13.25 -18.35
N ALA A 107 -13.63 12.06 -17.85
CA ALA A 107 -14.37 11.05 -18.60
C ALA A 107 -15.26 10.19 -17.67
N PRO A 108 -16.36 10.76 -17.11
CA PRO A 108 -17.18 10.10 -16.09
C PRO A 108 -17.82 8.78 -16.55
N GLU A 109 -18.23 8.69 -17.82
CA GLU A 109 -18.78 7.44 -18.37
C GLU A 109 -17.71 6.35 -18.45
N ALA A 110 -16.52 6.69 -18.95
CA ALA A 110 -15.39 5.77 -19.00
C ALA A 110 -14.95 5.35 -17.59
N ALA A 111 -14.98 6.27 -16.62
CA ALA A 111 -14.71 5.98 -15.22
C ALA A 111 -15.65 4.89 -14.69
N LEU A 112 -16.96 5.07 -14.92
CA LEU A 112 -17.98 4.13 -14.44
C LEU A 112 -17.78 2.73 -15.04
N TYR A 113 -17.53 2.64 -16.35
CA TYR A 113 -17.29 1.36 -17.00
C TYR A 113 -15.96 0.73 -16.60
N ALA A 114 -14.86 1.50 -16.56
CA ALA A 114 -13.54 0.98 -16.19
C ALA A 114 -13.54 0.47 -14.75
N TYR A 115 -14.01 1.27 -13.79
CA TYR A 115 -14.04 0.88 -12.39
C TYR A 115 -15.10 -0.18 -12.10
N GLY A 116 -16.23 -0.18 -12.81
CA GLY A 116 -17.22 -1.26 -12.71
C GLY A 116 -16.64 -2.60 -13.19
N LEU A 117 -15.95 -2.61 -14.33
CA LEU A 117 -15.25 -3.80 -14.83
C LEU A 117 -14.12 -4.22 -13.91
N ALA A 118 -13.36 -3.26 -13.38
CA ALA A 118 -12.29 -3.54 -12.45
C ALA A 118 -12.79 -4.16 -11.16
N PHE A 119 -13.87 -3.62 -10.58
CA PHE A 119 -14.52 -4.19 -9.41
C PHE A 119 -14.98 -5.64 -9.65
N LEU A 120 -15.66 -5.90 -10.77
CA LEU A 120 -16.15 -7.24 -11.09
C LEU A 120 -14.99 -8.23 -11.31
N ALA A 121 -13.96 -7.81 -12.06
CA ALA A 121 -12.77 -8.62 -12.30
C ALA A 121 -12.00 -8.90 -11.02
N ALA A 122 -11.83 -7.89 -10.16
CA ALA A 122 -11.12 -7.98 -8.89
C ALA A 122 -11.85 -8.90 -7.90
N VAL A 123 -13.16 -8.77 -7.75
CA VAL A 123 -13.97 -9.67 -6.91
C VAL A 123 -13.88 -11.10 -7.44
N GLY A 124 -14.12 -11.31 -8.74
CA GLY A 124 -14.08 -12.63 -9.34
C GLY A 124 -12.71 -13.30 -9.20
N PHE A 125 -11.64 -12.54 -9.46
CA PHE A 125 -10.28 -13.05 -9.36
C PHE A 125 -9.83 -13.25 -7.91
N GLY A 126 -10.21 -12.38 -6.98
CA GLY A 126 -9.94 -12.56 -5.55
C GLY A 126 -10.59 -13.82 -4.98
N TYR A 127 -11.84 -14.10 -5.36
CA TYR A 127 -12.49 -15.39 -5.01
C TYR A 127 -11.79 -16.58 -5.65
N LEU A 128 -11.34 -16.45 -6.90
CA LEU A 128 -10.60 -17.50 -7.58
C LEU A 128 -9.28 -17.82 -6.85
N VAL A 129 -8.54 -16.79 -6.43
CA VAL A 129 -7.29 -16.93 -5.67
C VAL A 129 -7.53 -17.67 -4.35
N ASP A 130 -8.57 -17.28 -3.61
CA ASP A 130 -8.92 -17.92 -2.34
C ASP A 130 -9.40 -19.36 -2.53
N TRP A 131 -10.25 -19.62 -3.53
CA TRP A 131 -10.80 -20.95 -3.78
C TRP A 131 -9.74 -21.95 -4.25
N HIS A 132 -8.87 -21.55 -5.17
CA HIS A 132 -7.81 -22.43 -5.68
C HIS A 132 -6.62 -22.55 -4.73
N GLY A 133 -6.63 -21.82 -3.61
CA GLY A 133 -5.50 -21.79 -2.67
C GLY A 133 -4.22 -21.28 -3.33
N LEU A 134 -4.34 -20.33 -4.26
CA LEU A 134 -3.21 -19.65 -4.91
C LEU A 134 -2.62 -18.55 -4.01
N GLY A 135 -2.64 -18.76 -2.69
CA GLY A 135 -2.00 -17.87 -1.74
C GLY A 135 -0.47 -17.89 -1.90
N VAL A 136 0.19 -16.90 -1.30
CA VAL A 136 1.65 -16.72 -1.30
C VAL A 136 2.41 -17.98 -0.89
N SER A 137 1.81 -18.84 -0.06
CA SER A 137 2.38 -20.12 0.40
C SER A 137 2.79 -21.08 -0.72
N ARG A 138 2.13 -21.07 -1.89
CA ARG A 138 2.57 -21.87 -3.06
C ARG A 138 3.78 -21.26 -3.76
N VAL A 139 3.88 -19.93 -3.79
CA VAL A 139 5.01 -19.21 -4.36
C VAL A 139 6.23 -19.36 -3.45
N ASP A 140 6.07 -19.24 -2.14
CA ASP A 140 7.14 -19.51 -1.16
C ASP A 140 7.64 -20.96 -1.23
N ALA A 141 6.73 -21.92 -1.41
CA ALA A 141 7.09 -23.32 -1.62
C ALA A 141 7.81 -23.58 -2.96
N ALA A 142 7.56 -22.77 -3.99
CA ALA A 142 8.24 -22.86 -5.27
C ALA A 142 9.62 -22.17 -5.25
N VAL A 143 9.71 -20.99 -4.65
CA VAL A 143 10.96 -20.22 -4.50
C VAL A 143 11.95 -20.94 -3.60
N SER A 144 11.49 -21.55 -2.51
CA SER A 144 12.34 -22.36 -1.61
C SER A 144 12.88 -23.65 -2.26
N ARG A 145 12.17 -24.21 -3.25
CA ARG A 145 12.68 -25.34 -4.06
C ARG A 145 13.76 -24.86 -5.03
N LEU A 146 13.57 -23.70 -5.65
CA LEU A 146 14.55 -23.10 -6.57
C LEU A 146 15.84 -22.66 -5.87
N SER A 147 15.73 -22.07 -4.66
CA SER A 147 16.90 -21.65 -3.89
C SER A 147 17.78 -22.81 -3.43
N ARG A 148 17.19 -23.96 -3.10
CA ARG A 148 17.91 -25.21 -2.79
C ARG A 148 18.68 -25.74 -4.00
N THR A 149 18.09 -25.71 -5.19
CA THR A 149 18.80 -26.14 -6.42
C THR A 149 19.96 -25.22 -6.83
N SER A 150 19.98 -23.95 -6.39
CA SER A 150 21.11 -23.04 -6.65
C SER A 150 22.23 -23.12 -5.60
N THR A 151 22.00 -23.78 -4.45
CA THR A 151 23.01 -23.94 -3.39
C THR A 151 23.64 -25.34 -3.33
N ASP A 152 23.28 -26.26 -4.23
CA ASP A 152 23.89 -27.59 -4.34
C ASP A 152 25.25 -27.56 -5.07
N GLY A 153 26.18 -26.79 -4.49
CA GLY A 153 27.61 -27.09 -4.50
C GLY A 153 27.95 -27.88 -3.24
N GLY A 154 27.65 -29.18 -3.29
CA GLY A 154 27.66 -30.16 -2.20
C GLY A 154 28.41 -29.86 -0.90
N VAL A 155 27.65 -29.80 0.20
CA VAL A 155 28.00 -30.47 1.48
C VAL A 155 26.68 -30.87 2.15
N LEU A 156 26.56 -32.16 2.49
CA LEU A 156 25.52 -32.67 3.40
C LEU A 156 25.66 -31.97 4.76
N GLN A 157 24.87 -30.93 5.00
CA GLN A 157 24.52 -30.49 6.33
C GLN A 157 23.02 -30.74 6.54
N THR A 158 22.73 -31.74 7.36
CA THR A 158 21.43 -31.89 8.02
C THR A 158 21.24 -30.72 8.99
N ALA A 159 20.91 -29.54 8.45
CA ALA A 159 20.41 -28.41 9.23
C ALA A 159 18.90 -28.57 9.39
N PRO A 160 18.32 -28.23 10.56
CA PRO A 160 16.89 -28.30 10.75
C PRO A 160 16.22 -27.36 9.75
N THR A 161 15.12 -27.82 9.17
CA THR A 161 14.28 -27.08 8.23
C THR A 161 13.89 -25.72 8.81
N THR A 162 14.63 -24.66 8.49
CA THR A 162 14.13 -23.29 8.55
C THR A 162 13.23 -23.08 7.34
N GLY A 163 12.02 -23.65 7.44
CA GLY A 163 10.89 -23.08 6.73
C GLY A 163 10.69 -21.66 7.22
N SER A 164 10.23 -20.77 6.33
CA SER A 164 9.65 -19.51 6.75
C SER A 164 8.50 -19.85 7.70
N ASP A 165 8.71 -19.77 9.01
CA ASP A 165 7.66 -19.83 10.02
C ASP A 165 6.83 -18.55 9.95
N VAL A 166 6.15 -18.38 8.82
CA VAL A 166 5.14 -17.36 8.62
C VAL A 166 3.84 -18.15 8.56
N HIS A 167 3.11 -18.11 9.69
CA HIS A 167 1.82 -18.74 9.95
C HIS A 167 1.81 -20.16 10.53
N HIS A 168 2.18 -20.28 11.81
CA HIS A 168 1.49 -21.17 12.74
C HIS A 168 1.32 -20.47 14.09
N TYR A 169 0.07 -20.11 14.44
CA TYR A 169 -0.33 -19.86 15.83
C TYR A 169 -0.69 -21.21 16.46
N ASP A 170 0.27 -22.13 16.52
CA ASP A 170 0.10 -23.35 17.30
C ASP A 170 0.70 -23.15 18.68
N GLY A 171 -0.17 -23.32 19.69
CA GLY A 171 0.20 -23.31 21.08
C GLY A 171 1.20 -24.42 21.40
N ALA A 172 2.04 -24.15 22.40
CA ALA A 172 3.05 -25.03 23.00
C ALA A 172 4.37 -25.17 22.21
N GLY A 173 5.32 -24.31 22.54
CA GLY A 173 6.74 -24.49 22.22
C GLY A 173 7.61 -23.85 23.30
N CYS A 174 8.46 -24.65 23.94
CA CYS A 174 9.27 -24.31 25.10
C CYS A 174 10.12 -23.04 24.92
N ALA A 175 10.06 -22.14 25.89
CA ALA A 175 10.93 -20.98 25.98
C ALA A 175 12.40 -21.42 26.07
N THR A 176 13.22 -20.98 25.11
CA THR A 176 14.69 -20.98 25.23
C THR A 176 15.13 -19.82 26.14
N PRO A 177 16.21 -19.97 26.93
CA PRO A 177 16.55 -19.00 27.98
C PRO A 177 17.16 -17.66 27.49
N GLU A 178 17.21 -17.40 26.19
CA GLU A 178 17.97 -16.26 25.62
C GLU A 178 17.18 -14.95 25.46
N ASP A 179 15.85 -14.96 25.60
CA ASP A 179 15.00 -13.78 25.34
C ASP A 179 14.78 -12.83 26.54
N GLN A 180 15.44 -13.07 27.68
CA GLN A 180 15.34 -12.20 28.85
C GLN A 180 16.52 -11.22 28.97
N LYS A 181 16.88 -10.53 27.89
CA LYS A 181 17.72 -9.32 28.01
C LYS A 181 16.84 -8.15 28.48
N ARG A 182 16.89 -7.87 29.79
CA ARG A 182 16.42 -6.60 30.37
C ARG A 182 16.91 -5.44 29.50
N PRO A 183 16.04 -4.49 29.08
CA PRO A 183 16.50 -3.35 28.30
C PRO A 183 17.54 -2.58 29.13
N ALA A 184 18.68 -2.27 28.50
CA ALA A 184 19.70 -1.42 29.10
C ALA A 184 19.04 -0.15 29.64
N SER A 185 19.43 0.30 30.84
CA SER A 185 18.80 1.43 31.52
C SER A 185 18.90 2.71 30.67
N VAL A 186 17.85 3.00 29.90
CA VAL A 186 17.74 4.21 29.10
C VAL A 186 17.76 5.41 30.05
N GLY A 187 18.66 6.35 29.82
CA GLY A 187 18.76 7.56 30.64
C GLY A 187 17.43 8.34 30.68
N PRO A 188 17.04 8.92 31.83
CA PRO A 188 15.72 9.54 32.03
C PRO A 188 15.42 10.67 31.03
N TRP A 189 16.45 11.36 30.55
CA TRP A 189 16.32 12.39 29.51
C TRP A 189 15.88 11.83 28.15
N ARG A 190 16.52 10.74 27.68
CA ARG A 190 16.21 10.12 26.38
C ARG A 190 14.80 9.53 26.36
N ARG A 191 14.37 8.96 27.48
CA ARG A 191 13.00 8.47 27.66
C ARG A 191 11.98 9.60 27.56
N ARG A 192 12.19 10.72 28.26
CA ARG A 192 11.29 11.89 28.16
C ARG A 192 11.22 12.45 26.75
N LEU A 193 12.37 12.54 26.07
CA LEU A 193 12.42 13.00 24.67
C LEU A 193 11.58 12.08 23.76
N SER A 194 11.74 10.76 23.89
CA SER A 194 10.97 9.78 23.10
C SER A 194 9.47 9.83 23.41
N GLU A 195 9.09 10.03 24.67
CA GLU A 195 7.69 10.22 25.08
C GLU A 195 7.10 11.52 24.49
N THR A 196 7.86 12.62 24.49
CA THR A 196 7.43 13.86 23.84
C THR A 196 7.34 13.74 22.32
N ALA A 197 8.28 13.05 21.69
CA ALA A 197 8.25 12.80 20.25
C ALA A 197 7.04 11.97 19.85
N LEU A 198 6.68 10.95 20.64
CA LEU A 198 5.47 10.14 20.44
C LEU A 198 4.20 11.00 20.54
N ALA A 199 4.11 11.88 21.54
CA ALA A 199 2.96 12.77 21.69
C ALA A 199 2.84 13.76 20.51
N LEU A 200 3.97 14.37 20.11
CA LEU A 200 4.02 15.26 18.94
C LEU A 200 3.67 14.53 17.64
N TRP A 201 4.11 13.27 17.51
CA TRP A 201 3.81 12.44 16.35
C TRP A 201 2.30 12.18 16.23
N TRP A 202 1.61 11.89 17.34
CA TRP A 202 0.14 11.74 17.33
C TRP A 202 -0.58 13.04 16.96
N VAL A 203 -0.10 14.19 17.45
CA VAL A 203 -0.64 15.50 17.04
C VAL A 203 -0.44 15.70 15.54
N ALA A 204 0.76 15.45 15.02
CA ALA A 204 1.05 15.54 13.59
C ALA A 204 0.20 14.57 12.76
N ALA A 205 -0.01 13.33 13.23
CA ALA A 205 -0.87 12.35 12.58
C ALA A 205 -2.34 12.80 12.50
N VAL A 206 -2.88 13.38 13.57
CA VAL A 206 -4.25 13.92 13.56
C VAL A 206 -4.37 15.10 12.60
N VAL A 207 -3.42 16.04 12.63
CA VAL A 207 -3.42 17.18 11.69
C VAL A 207 -3.29 16.70 10.24
N ALA A 208 -2.38 15.76 9.99
CA ALA A 208 -2.19 15.15 8.68
C ALA A 208 -3.43 14.40 8.21
N LEU A 209 -4.12 13.65 9.09
CA LEU A 209 -5.37 12.97 8.76
C LEU A 209 -6.45 13.98 8.33
N VAL A 210 -6.65 15.05 9.10
CA VAL A 210 -7.61 16.09 8.75
C VAL A 210 -7.24 16.76 7.43
N ALA A 211 -5.96 17.08 7.23
CA ALA A 211 -5.47 17.67 5.99
C ALA A 211 -5.64 16.71 4.79
N GLY A 212 -5.33 15.42 4.95
CA GLY A 212 -5.47 14.39 3.94
C GLY A 212 -6.92 14.10 3.58
N VAL A 213 -7.83 14.05 4.56
CA VAL A 213 -9.27 13.94 4.28
C VAL A 213 -9.78 15.16 3.52
N LEU A 214 -9.36 16.37 3.90
CA LEU A 214 -9.71 17.60 3.18
C LEU A 214 -9.09 17.65 1.77
N TYR A 215 -7.89 17.09 1.58
CA TYR A 215 -7.24 16.94 0.27
C TYR A 215 -8.11 16.09 -0.67
N LEU A 216 -8.54 14.92 -0.20
CA LEU A 216 -9.41 14.02 -0.95
C LEU A 216 -10.77 14.67 -1.25
N LEU A 217 -11.40 15.32 -0.26
CA LEU A 217 -12.69 16.00 -0.45
C LEU A 217 -12.64 17.16 -1.46
N ARG A 218 -11.45 17.71 -1.72
CA ARG A 218 -11.23 18.77 -2.73
C ARG A 218 -10.84 18.23 -4.11
N GLY A 219 -10.82 16.91 -4.30
CA GLY A 219 -10.43 16.29 -5.55
C GLY A 219 -8.92 16.24 -5.78
N ALA A 220 -8.14 16.05 -4.70
CA ALA A 220 -6.70 15.85 -4.75
C ALA A 220 -5.90 16.94 -5.53
N PRO A 221 -6.11 18.24 -5.24
CA PRO A 221 -5.46 19.32 -6.00
C PRO A 221 -3.96 19.41 -5.69
N ASP A 222 -3.16 19.86 -6.66
CA ASP A 222 -1.73 20.14 -6.44
C ASP A 222 -1.52 21.15 -5.30
N VAL A 223 -0.90 20.69 -4.20
CA VAL A 223 -0.67 21.51 -3.01
C VAL A 223 0.72 22.12 -3.09
N PRO A 224 0.86 23.47 -3.15
CA PRO A 224 2.17 24.10 -3.20
C PRO A 224 2.91 23.93 -1.87
N VAL A 225 4.23 23.75 -1.94
CA VAL A 225 5.10 23.66 -0.75
C VAL A 225 5.32 25.07 -0.21
N VAL A 226 4.58 25.44 0.84
CA VAL A 226 4.65 26.77 1.47
C VAL A 226 4.68 26.68 2.99
N LEU A 227 5.32 27.65 3.65
CA LEU A 227 5.31 27.82 5.10
C LEU A 227 4.46 29.04 5.45
N ALA A 228 3.14 28.85 5.47
CA ALA A 228 2.16 29.89 5.79
C ALA A 228 1.04 29.32 6.68
N PRO A 229 0.32 30.16 7.45
CA PRO A 229 -0.85 29.73 8.23
C PRO A 229 -2.07 29.50 7.33
N THR A 230 -1.90 28.68 6.30
CA THR A 230 -2.91 28.31 5.30
C THR A 230 -3.03 26.79 5.26
N TYR A 231 -4.04 26.27 4.57
CA TYR A 231 -4.20 24.84 4.34
C TYR A 231 -2.93 24.18 3.76
N ALA A 232 -2.32 24.79 2.75
CA ALA A 232 -1.11 24.27 2.11
C ALA A 232 0.10 24.25 3.07
N GLY A 233 0.19 25.24 3.96
CA GLY A 233 1.22 25.25 4.99
C GLY A 233 0.98 24.23 6.10
N ALA A 234 -0.26 24.03 6.54
CA ALA A 234 -0.60 22.96 7.49
C ALA A 234 -0.29 21.58 6.90
N PHE A 235 -0.65 21.34 5.63
CA PHE A 235 -0.33 20.12 4.90
C PHE A 235 1.19 19.88 4.82
N THR A 236 1.96 20.92 4.49
CA THR A 236 3.43 20.85 4.40
C THR A 236 4.09 20.60 5.75
N VAL A 237 3.71 21.36 6.79
CA VAL A 237 4.28 21.24 8.13
C VAL A 237 3.94 19.88 8.75
N ALA A 238 2.70 19.43 8.65
CA ALA A 238 2.29 18.14 9.18
C ALA A 238 3.01 16.98 8.48
N GLY A 239 3.17 17.03 7.16
CA GLY A 239 3.88 16.01 6.40
C GLY A 239 5.37 15.92 6.73
N ILE A 240 6.08 17.05 6.73
CA ILE A 240 7.52 17.08 7.01
C ILE A 240 7.80 16.73 8.48
N LEU A 241 7.07 17.33 9.43
CA LEU A 241 7.25 17.02 10.85
C LEU A 241 6.88 15.57 11.15
N GLY A 242 5.77 15.08 10.58
CA GLY A 242 5.31 13.71 10.72
C GLY A 242 6.33 12.69 10.23
N THR A 243 6.89 12.88 9.02
CA THR A 243 7.96 12.00 8.52
C THR A 243 9.19 12.08 9.39
N THR A 244 9.62 13.28 9.76
CA THR A 244 10.81 13.46 10.61
C THR A 244 10.66 12.74 11.95
N LEU A 245 9.49 12.88 12.59
CA LEU A 245 9.17 12.20 13.83
C LEU A 245 9.06 10.68 13.65
N SER A 246 8.54 10.20 12.51
CA SER A 246 8.47 8.77 12.19
C SER A 246 9.87 8.17 12.05
N VAL A 247 10.78 8.85 11.34
CA VAL A 247 12.18 8.43 11.23
C VAL A 247 12.84 8.40 12.61
N TYR A 248 12.59 9.41 13.45
CA TYR A 248 13.11 9.45 14.82
C TYR A 248 12.58 8.28 15.67
N LEU A 249 11.27 8.02 15.65
CA LEU A 249 10.66 6.91 16.40
C LEU A 249 11.18 5.56 15.91
N TYR A 250 11.30 5.36 14.59
CA TYR A 250 11.82 4.13 14.01
C TYR A 250 13.30 3.91 14.37
N VAL A 251 14.16 4.92 14.25
CA VAL A 251 15.61 4.75 14.47
C VAL A 251 15.96 4.73 15.96
N VAL A 252 15.44 5.69 16.72
CA VAL A 252 15.79 5.95 18.12
C VAL A 252 14.71 5.44 19.07
N GLY A 253 13.45 5.78 18.82
CA GLY A 253 12.32 5.44 19.70
C GLY A 253 12.16 3.94 19.93
N ARG A 254 12.47 3.09 18.94
CA ARG A 254 12.41 1.62 19.08
C ARG A 254 13.30 1.05 20.18
N HIS A 255 14.41 1.71 20.47
CA HIS A 255 15.34 1.28 21.53
C HIS A 255 14.96 1.83 22.89
N ASP A 256 14.24 2.95 22.92
CA ASP A 256 13.97 3.73 24.14
C ASP A 256 12.61 3.45 24.77
N LEU A 257 11.63 3.06 23.95
CA LEU A 257 10.24 2.84 24.38
C LEU A 257 9.97 1.39 24.83
N GLY A 258 10.98 0.52 24.86
CA GLY A 258 10.95 -0.76 25.60
C GLY A 258 10.05 -1.85 25.02
N HIS A 259 9.57 -1.71 23.78
CA HIS A 259 8.80 -2.75 23.09
C HIS A 259 9.78 -3.50 22.18
N GLY A 260 9.84 -4.82 22.32
CA GLY A 260 10.69 -5.70 21.51
C GLY A 260 10.46 -5.47 20.01
N ALA A 261 11.42 -5.90 19.20
CA ALA A 261 11.41 -5.72 17.75
C ALA A 261 10.01 -5.86 17.14
N VAL A 262 9.62 -4.89 16.32
CA VAL A 262 8.37 -4.90 15.54
C VAL A 262 8.28 -6.24 14.81
N GLY A 263 7.26 -7.04 15.13
CA GLY A 263 7.03 -8.37 14.56
C GLY A 263 7.51 -9.58 15.37
N ALA A 264 8.08 -9.44 16.57
CA ALA A 264 8.67 -10.57 17.33
C ALA A 264 8.20 -10.74 18.78
N GLY A 265 7.21 -9.97 19.27
CA GLY A 265 6.73 -10.04 20.66
C GLY A 265 5.28 -10.53 20.77
N LYS A 266 4.93 -11.18 21.90
CA LYS A 266 3.52 -11.38 22.27
C LYS A 266 2.90 -10.02 22.54
N ASP A 267 1.87 -9.67 21.78
CA ASP A 267 1.13 -8.42 21.97
C ASP A 267 0.30 -8.48 23.27
N THR A 268 0.84 -7.95 24.37
CA THR A 268 0.03 -7.62 25.54
C THR A 268 -0.67 -6.30 25.28
N PHE A 269 -1.92 -6.31 24.82
CA PHE A 269 -2.72 -5.09 24.76
C PHE A 269 -3.31 -4.79 26.15
N GLU A 270 -2.49 -4.58 27.18
CA GLU A 270 -3.02 -4.43 28.56
C GLU A 270 -3.39 -2.99 28.89
N THR A 271 -2.79 -2.00 28.21
CA THR A 271 -3.03 -0.57 28.48
C THR A 271 -3.20 0.25 27.18
N VAL A 272 -4.03 1.31 27.24
CA VAL A 272 -4.22 2.28 26.14
C VAL A 272 -2.89 2.89 25.67
N ARG A 273 -1.97 3.18 26.60
CA ARG A 273 -0.64 3.72 26.30
C ARG A 273 0.21 2.74 25.48
N GLU A 274 0.16 1.46 25.80
CA GLU A 274 0.87 0.40 25.09
C GLU A 274 0.30 0.25 23.67
N THR A 275 -1.03 0.27 23.55
CA THR A 275 -1.73 0.27 22.25
C THR A 275 -1.32 1.46 21.36
N LEU A 276 -1.29 2.68 21.92
CA LEU A 276 -0.88 3.89 21.20
C LEU A 276 0.61 3.88 20.80
N THR A 277 1.47 3.33 21.67
CA THR A 277 2.91 3.24 21.40
C THR A 277 3.17 2.21 20.30
N HIS A 278 2.54 1.04 20.41
CA HIS A 278 2.65 -0.03 19.41
C HIS A 278 2.18 0.45 18.03
N ALA A 279 0.99 1.07 17.95
CA ALA A 279 0.46 1.59 16.69
C ALA A 279 1.38 2.65 16.07
N ALA A 280 1.95 3.56 16.88
CA ALA A 280 2.88 4.57 16.38
C ALA A 280 4.20 3.98 15.89
N MET A 281 4.72 2.94 16.56
CA MET A 281 5.96 2.26 16.15
C MET A 281 5.79 1.48 14.84
N GLU A 282 4.70 0.72 14.71
CA GLU A 282 4.35 -0.02 13.48
C GLU A 282 4.15 0.95 12.32
N THR A 283 3.41 2.04 12.55
CA THR A 283 3.20 3.07 11.53
C THR A 283 4.51 3.74 11.15
N SER A 284 5.35 4.12 12.11
CA SER A 284 6.63 4.77 11.84
C SER A 284 7.57 3.88 11.01
N PHE A 285 7.56 2.56 11.25
CA PHE A 285 8.27 1.60 10.41
C PHE A 285 7.75 1.64 8.96
N VAL A 286 6.43 1.57 8.77
CA VAL A 286 5.80 1.65 7.45
C VAL A 286 6.13 2.97 6.75
N THR A 287 6.00 4.11 7.44
CA THR A 287 6.28 5.46 6.92
C THR A 287 7.67 5.58 6.31
N VAL A 288 8.71 5.06 6.99
CA VAL A 288 10.09 5.17 6.50
C VAL A 288 10.25 4.45 5.17
N TRP A 289 9.68 3.25 5.04
CA TRP A 289 9.75 2.48 3.80
C TRP A 289 8.87 3.04 2.69
N VAL A 290 7.69 3.57 3.03
CA VAL A 290 6.82 4.27 2.07
C VAL A 290 7.55 5.47 1.47
N VAL A 291 8.20 6.30 2.30
CA VAL A 291 8.97 7.46 1.81
C VAL A 291 10.14 7.04 0.93
N VAL A 292 10.85 5.96 1.29
CA VAL A 292 11.91 5.40 0.43
C VAL A 292 11.34 4.95 -0.91
N ALA A 293 10.21 4.26 -0.92
CA ALA A 293 9.58 3.78 -2.14
C ALA A 293 9.10 4.93 -3.04
N TYR A 294 8.46 5.96 -2.48
CA TYR A 294 8.09 7.19 -3.20
C TYR A 294 9.30 7.87 -3.82
N LEU A 295 10.37 8.06 -3.06
CA LEU A 295 11.59 8.70 -3.57
C LEU A 295 12.24 7.89 -4.69
N LEU A 296 12.29 6.56 -4.57
CA LEU A 296 12.82 5.70 -5.62
C LEU A 296 11.99 5.78 -6.90
N TYR A 297 10.66 5.83 -6.76
CA TYR A 297 9.74 5.98 -7.88
C TYR A 297 9.90 7.34 -8.57
N GLU A 298 9.77 8.44 -7.83
CA GLU A 298 9.83 9.81 -8.37
C GLU A 298 11.20 10.11 -9.00
N TYR A 299 12.29 9.74 -8.32
CA TYR A 299 13.62 9.88 -8.90
C TYR A 299 13.84 8.93 -10.08
N GLY A 300 13.28 7.72 -10.04
CA GLY A 300 13.30 6.80 -11.16
C GLY A 300 12.72 7.42 -12.43
N LEU A 301 11.53 8.05 -12.33
CA LEU A 301 10.93 8.77 -13.45
C LEU A 301 11.75 9.99 -13.88
N LEU A 302 12.21 10.80 -12.92
CA LEU A 302 13.01 11.99 -13.20
C LEU A 302 14.30 11.68 -13.98
N PHE A 303 15.01 10.61 -13.61
CA PHE A 303 16.28 10.25 -14.23
C PHE A 303 16.14 9.43 -15.51
N THR A 304 15.09 8.61 -15.64
CA THR A 304 14.87 7.81 -16.85
C THR A 304 14.23 8.63 -17.97
N GLY A 305 13.49 9.71 -17.63
CA GLY A 305 12.78 10.53 -18.60
C GLY A 305 11.72 9.78 -19.39
N ILE A 306 11.23 8.64 -18.86
CA ILE A 306 10.22 7.83 -19.52
C ILE A 306 8.90 8.59 -19.46
N ASP A 307 8.42 8.98 -20.64
CA ASP A 307 7.07 9.50 -20.79
C ASP A 307 6.10 8.32 -20.96
N LEU A 308 5.34 8.04 -19.90
CA LEU A 308 4.34 6.98 -19.86
C LEU A 308 3.29 7.12 -20.98
N GLN A 309 2.98 8.35 -21.41
CA GLN A 309 2.04 8.60 -22.51
C GLN A 309 2.59 8.04 -23.81
N THR A 310 3.87 8.27 -24.09
CA THR A 310 4.51 7.77 -25.31
C THR A 310 4.63 6.25 -25.33
N VAL A 311 4.91 5.63 -24.17
CA VAL A 311 5.00 4.16 -24.05
C VAL A 311 3.64 3.51 -24.27
N ALA A 312 2.57 4.07 -23.70
CA ALA A 312 1.22 3.55 -23.87
C ALA A 312 0.69 3.78 -25.30
N ALA A 313 0.95 4.95 -25.90
CA ALA A 313 0.51 5.28 -27.25
C ALA A 313 1.28 4.49 -28.34
N ALA A 314 2.58 4.23 -28.14
CA ALA A 314 3.40 3.48 -29.09
C ALA A 314 3.02 1.99 -29.20
N ALA A 315 2.27 1.44 -28.23
CA ALA A 315 1.94 0.03 -28.17
C ALA A 315 0.90 -0.42 -29.23
N GLY A 316 0.15 0.50 -29.85
CA GLY A 316 -0.80 0.18 -30.92
C GLY A 316 -1.82 -0.91 -30.52
N VAL A 317 -1.82 -2.05 -31.21
CA VAL A 317 -2.67 -3.23 -30.90
C VAL A 317 -2.37 -3.82 -29.52
N LEU A 318 -1.17 -3.57 -28.98
CA LEU A 318 -0.74 -4.00 -27.65
C LEU A 318 -1.04 -2.96 -26.56
N ALA A 319 -1.82 -1.91 -26.86
CA ALA A 319 -2.17 -0.87 -25.88
C ALA A 319 -2.74 -1.42 -24.55
N PRO A 320 -3.61 -2.47 -24.52
CA PRO A 320 -4.05 -3.07 -23.26
C PRO A 320 -2.90 -3.66 -22.44
N ILE A 321 -1.92 -4.28 -23.11
CA ILE A 321 -0.74 -4.84 -22.45
C ILE A 321 0.12 -3.70 -21.90
N GLY A 322 0.30 -2.63 -22.68
CA GLY A 322 0.99 -1.41 -22.23
C GLY A 322 0.33 -0.81 -20.98
N GLY A 323 -1.00 -0.67 -20.98
CA GLY A 323 -1.76 -0.19 -19.82
C GLY A 323 -1.60 -1.06 -18.58
N ALA A 324 -1.67 -2.38 -18.73
CA ALA A 324 -1.44 -3.32 -17.63
C ALA A 324 0.00 -3.25 -17.09
N VAL A 325 1.00 -3.18 -17.98
CA VAL A 325 2.42 -3.03 -17.59
C VAL A 325 2.67 -1.71 -16.87
N VAL A 326 2.05 -0.62 -17.33
CA VAL A 326 2.12 0.67 -16.62
C VAL A 326 1.45 0.59 -15.24
N GLY A 327 0.39 -0.23 -15.09
CA GLY A 327 -0.27 -0.45 -13.81
C GLY A 327 0.60 -1.15 -12.77
N LEU A 328 1.61 -1.93 -13.19
CA LEU A 328 2.60 -2.52 -12.27
C LEU A 328 3.46 -1.47 -11.55
N VAL A 329 3.46 -0.24 -12.05
CA VAL A 329 4.19 0.86 -11.43
C VAL A 329 3.34 1.40 -10.26
N PRO A 330 3.83 1.29 -9.01
CA PRO A 330 3.07 1.73 -7.85
C PRO A 330 2.85 3.23 -7.85
N GLY A 331 1.79 3.66 -7.17
CA GLY A 331 1.38 5.06 -7.07
C GLY A 331 0.07 5.35 -7.81
N CYS A 332 -0.44 6.57 -7.76
CA CYS A 332 -1.60 7.02 -8.56
C CYS A 332 -1.19 7.77 -9.85
N GLY A 333 0.04 8.28 -9.91
CA GLY A 333 0.57 9.08 -11.02
C GLY A 333 0.44 8.43 -12.41
N PRO A 334 0.86 7.16 -12.59
CA PRO A 334 0.76 6.48 -13.89
C PRO A 334 -0.67 6.46 -14.43
N GLN A 335 -1.66 6.17 -13.57
CA GLN A 335 -3.07 6.15 -13.96
C GLN A 335 -3.63 7.55 -14.29
N ILE A 336 -3.20 8.60 -13.57
CA ILE A 336 -3.58 9.98 -13.89
C ILE A 336 -3.09 10.35 -15.29
N VAL A 337 -1.84 9.99 -15.62
CA VAL A 337 -1.25 10.26 -16.92
C VAL A 337 -2.00 9.51 -18.03
N LEU A 338 -2.35 8.24 -17.81
CA LEU A 338 -3.15 7.45 -18.76
C LEU A 338 -4.59 7.96 -18.88
N ALA A 339 -5.19 8.44 -17.80
CA ALA A 339 -6.51 9.05 -17.81
C ALA A 339 -6.57 10.30 -18.70
N ALA A 340 -5.58 11.18 -18.55
CA ALA A 340 -5.45 12.36 -19.39
C ALA A 340 -5.22 11.97 -20.86
N ALA A 341 -4.31 11.02 -21.09
CA ALA A 341 -4.04 10.48 -22.43
C ALA A 341 -5.30 9.88 -23.09
N TYR A 342 -6.16 9.21 -22.32
CA TYR A 342 -7.44 8.70 -22.81
C TYR A 342 -8.41 9.84 -23.15
N ALA A 343 -8.53 10.84 -22.28
CA ALA A 343 -9.39 12.01 -22.50
C ALA A 343 -8.99 12.80 -23.76
N GLU A 344 -7.69 12.82 -24.10
CA GLU A 344 -7.15 13.41 -25.32
C GLU A 344 -7.31 12.50 -26.57
N GLY A 345 -7.83 11.29 -26.40
CA GLY A 345 -8.03 10.32 -27.48
C GLY A 345 -6.74 9.61 -27.94
N SER A 346 -5.66 9.68 -27.16
CA SER A 346 -4.36 9.09 -27.53
C SER A 346 -4.24 7.61 -27.15
N ILE A 347 -4.97 7.14 -26.14
CA ILE A 347 -5.03 5.72 -25.75
C ILE A 347 -6.46 5.18 -25.77
N PRO A 348 -6.67 3.90 -26.11
CA PRO A 348 -8.01 3.32 -26.13
C PRO A 348 -8.50 2.96 -24.71
N PHE A 349 -9.82 2.89 -24.54
CA PHE A 349 -10.51 2.48 -23.31
C PHE A 349 -10.04 1.12 -22.79
N SER A 350 -9.69 0.20 -23.68
CA SER A 350 -9.13 -1.10 -23.33
C SER A 350 -7.81 -1.00 -22.57
N ALA A 351 -6.98 0.01 -22.90
CA ALA A 351 -5.73 0.30 -22.19
C ALA A 351 -5.98 0.97 -20.84
N LEU A 352 -6.91 1.94 -20.79
CA LEU A 352 -7.33 2.57 -19.53
C LEU A 352 -7.89 1.54 -18.55
N THR A 353 -8.74 0.61 -19.02
CA THR A 353 -9.34 -0.43 -18.18
C THR A 353 -8.30 -1.45 -17.71
N ALA A 354 -7.38 -1.86 -18.58
CA ALA A 354 -6.29 -2.75 -18.19
C ALA A 354 -5.41 -2.10 -17.10
N ASN A 355 -5.08 -0.81 -17.26
CA ASN A 355 -4.35 -0.07 -16.25
C ASN A 355 -5.16 0.04 -14.95
N ALA A 356 -6.45 0.40 -15.01
CA ALA A 356 -7.31 0.53 -13.83
C ALA A 356 -7.45 -0.77 -13.01
N ILE A 357 -7.30 -1.95 -13.64
CA ILE A 357 -7.31 -3.24 -12.94
C ILE A 357 -5.94 -3.60 -12.39
N SER A 358 -4.86 -3.29 -13.12
CA SER A 358 -3.50 -3.68 -12.72
C SER A 358 -2.84 -2.69 -11.75
N GLN A 359 -3.42 -1.51 -11.55
CA GLN A 359 -2.86 -0.45 -10.72
C GLN A 359 -3.17 -0.71 -9.24
N ASP A 360 -2.13 -0.94 -8.45
CA ASP A 360 -2.27 -1.20 -7.01
C ASP A 360 -2.39 0.08 -6.16
N GLY A 361 -2.24 1.26 -6.79
CA GLY A 361 -2.27 2.58 -6.13
C GLY A 361 -1.15 2.78 -5.11
N ASP A 362 -1.35 3.72 -4.18
CA ASP A 362 -0.40 3.93 -3.06
C ASP A 362 -0.52 2.84 -1.98
N ALA A 363 -1.57 2.02 -2.04
CA ALA A 363 -1.79 0.93 -1.11
C ALA A 363 -0.76 -0.20 -1.26
N LEU A 364 -0.07 -0.30 -2.40
CA LEU A 364 1.04 -1.23 -2.55
C LEU A 364 2.22 -0.89 -1.63
N PHE A 365 2.45 0.39 -1.31
CA PHE A 365 3.63 0.80 -0.54
C PHE A 365 3.64 0.24 0.89
N PRO A 366 2.55 0.32 1.68
CA PRO A 366 2.48 -0.37 2.97
C PRO A 366 2.68 -1.88 2.85
N LEU A 367 2.10 -2.53 1.83
CA LEU A 367 2.27 -3.97 1.63
C LEU A 367 3.74 -4.31 1.32
N LEU A 368 4.39 -3.54 0.46
CA LEU A 368 5.81 -3.70 0.11
C LEU A 368 6.75 -3.49 1.31
N ALA A 369 6.38 -2.60 2.23
CA ALA A 369 7.13 -2.35 3.45
C ALA A 369 7.07 -3.54 4.43
N ILE A 370 5.94 -4.24 4.47
CA ILE A 370 5.68 -5.28 5.47
C ILE A 370 5.94 -6.70 4.92
N ASP A 371 5.42 -7.00 3.72
CA ASP A 371 5.58 -8.28 3.03
C ASP A 371 5.85 -8.06 1.53
N LYS A 372 7.13 -8.07 1.18
CA LYS A 372 7.61 -7.87 -0.20
C LYS A 372 7.15 -8.99 -1.13
N THR A 373 7.07 -10.23 -0.64
CA THR A 373 6.67 -11.36 -1.47
C THR A 373 5.18 -11.25 -1.79
N ALA A 374 4.35 -10.99 -0.78
CA ALA A 374 2.93 -10.76 -1.01
C ALA A 374 2.68 -9.57 -1.92
N ALA A 375 3.44 -8.46 -1.78
CA ALA A 375 3.34 -7.31 -2.67
C ALA A 375 3.61 -7.70 -4.14
N VAL A 376 4.75 -8.34 -4.42
CA VAL A 376 5.12 -8.73 -5.79
C VAL A 376 4.13 -9.74 -6.36
N VAL A 377 3.73 -10.75 -5.58
CA VAL A 377 2.77 -11.77 -6.03
C VAL A 377 1.41 -11.13 -6.29
N ALA A 378 0.98 -10.20 -5.42
CA ALA A 378 -0.28 -9.50 -5.60
C ALA A 378 -0.27 -8.68 -6.89
N SER A 379 0.78 -7.88 -7.16
CA SER A 379 0.89 -7.12 -8.41
C SER A 379 0.88 -8.02 -9.65
N VAL A 380 1.57 -9.16 -9.62
CA VAL A 380 1.48 -10.13 -10.72
C VAL A 380 0.07 -10.67 -10.89
N TYR A 381 -0.63 -10.91 -9.78
CA TYR A 381 -1.97 -11.47 -9.76
C TYR A 381 -3.04 -10.45 -10.17
N THR A 382 -2.85 -9.15 -9.91
CA THR A 382 -3.74 -8.08 -10.41
C THR A 382 -3.54 -7.84 -11.92
N THR A 383 -2.34 -8.06 -12.46
CA THR A 383 -2.07 -7.97 -13.91
C THR A 383 -2.78 -9.05 -14.73
N VAL A 384 -2.99 -10.25 -14.20
CA VAL A 384 -3.68 -11.34 -14.94
C VAL A 384 -5.11 -10.96 -15.36
N PRO A 385 -6.04 -10.61 -14.44
CA PRO A 385 -7.38 -10.17 -14.82
C PRO A 385 -7.33 -8.87 -15.64
N ALA A 386 -6.35 -7.98 -15.41
CA ALA A 386 -6.17 -6.78 -16.23
C ALA A 386 -5.91 -7.10 -17.71
N LEU A 387 -5.01 -8.05 -17.99
CA LEU A 387 -4.73 -8.49 -19.35
C LEU A 387 -5.94 -9.20 -19.97
N VAL A 388 -6.61 -10.07 -19.23
CA VAL A 388 -7.80 -10.78 -19.72
C VAL A 388 -8.91 -9.81 -20.11
N VAL A 389 -9.25 -8.87 -19.22
CA VAL A 389 -10.31 -7.88 -19.47
C VAL A 389 -9.88 -6.88 -20.54
N GLY A 390 -8.67 -6.32 -20.43
CA GLY A 390 -8.15 -5.33 -21.36
C GLY A 390 -8.02 -5.85 -22.79
N VAL A 391 -7.39 -7.00 -22.98
CA VAL A 391 -7.26 -7.64 -24.31
C VAL A 391 -8.63 -8.10 -24.80
N GLY A 392 -9.48 -8.65 -23.93
CA GLY A 392 -10.84 -9.02 -24.27
C GLY A 392 -11.66 -7.85 -24.83
N LEU A 393 -11.62 -6.69 -24.16
CA LEU A 393 -12.26 -5.46 -24.64
C LEU A 393 -11.71 -5.03 -26.00
N HIS A 394 -10.39 -5.07 -26.16
CA HIS A 394 -9.73 -4.66 -27.40
C HIS A 394 -10.12 -5.56 -28.58
N LEU A 395 -10.23 -6.87 -28.36
CA LEU A 395 -10.59 -7.83 -29.42
C LEU A 395 -12.09 -7.84 -29.77
N LEU A 396 -12.96 -7.68 -28.76
CA LEU A 396 -14.41 -7.76 -28.95
C LEU A 396 -15.00 -6.46 -29.51
N TYR A 397 -14.49 -5.31 -29.06
CA TYR A 397 -15.06 -3.99 -29.38
C TYR A 397 -14.08 -3.10 -30.17
N GLY A 398 -12.87 -3.58 -30.47
CA GLY A 398 -11.82 -2.79 -31.09
C GLY A 398 -11.21 -1.75 -30.14
N PRO A 399 -10.25 -0.93 -30.62
CA PRO A 399 -9.76 0.21 -29.88
C PRO A 399 -10.84 1.30 -29.80
N MET A 400 -11.66 1.25 -28.76
CA MET A 400 -12.62 2.31 -28.45
C MET A 400 -11.87 3.48 -27.80
N PHE A 401 -11.66 4.58 -28.51
CA PHE A 401 -11.02 5.79 -27.95
C PHE A 401 -12.01 6.71 -27.20
N GLY A 402 -13.28 6.32 -27.10
CA GLY A 402 -14.31 7.04 -26.37
C GLY A 402 -15.58 6.21 -26.20
N PHE A 403 -16.33 6.43 -25.12
CA PHE A 403 -17.74 6.06 -25.04
C PHE A 403 -18.56 7.25 -25.54
N GLY A 404 -19.39 7.04 -26.55
CA GLY A 404 -20.24 8.13 -27.08
C GLY A 404 -19.82 8.73 -28.44
N VAL A 405 -19.29 7.91 -29.35
CA VAL A 405 -19.55 8.11 -30.79
C VAL A 405 -20.30 6.89 -31.31
N LEU A 406 -21.48 6.63 -30.74
CA LEU A 406 -22.58 6.12 -31.55
C LEU A 406 -23.03 7.33 -32.35
N GLY A 407 -22.85 7.27 -33.67
CA GLY A 407 -23.03 8.40 -34.59
C GLY A 407 -24.42 8.99 -34.66
#